data_AF-Q6TYA3-F1
#
_entry.id   AF-Q6TYA3-F1
#
_cell.length_a   1.000
_cell.length_b   1.000
_cell.length_c   1.000
_cell.angle_alpha   90.00
_cell.angle_beta   90.00
_cell.angle_gamma   90.00
#
_symmetry.space_group_name_H-M   'P 1'
#
loop_
_entity.id
_entity.type
_entity.pdbx_description
1 polymer ?
#
loop_
_entity_poly.entity_id
_entity_poly.type
_entity_poly.pdbx_seq_one_letter_code
_entity_poly.pdbx_strand_id
1 'polypeptide(L)'
;DNFPTNLHPMSQFSAAITALNSESSFARAYSEGVHKSKYWEFAYEDSMDLIAKLPCIAAKIYRNLYREGSSIGAIDSNLDWSHNFTNMLGYSDAQFTELMRLYLTIHSDHEGGNVSAHTSHLVGSALSDPYLSFSAAMNGLAGPLHGLANQEVLVWL
;
A
#
# COMPACT_ATOMS: atom_id res chain seq x y z
N ASP A 1 14.09 -4.93 5.63
CA ASP A 1 15.14 -4.98 6.68
C ASP A 1 16.42 -4.29 6.24
N ASN A 2 16.92 -4.56 5.04
CA ASN A 2 18.20 -3.99 4.59
C ASN A 2 18.11 -2.58 4.00
N PHE A 3 16.93 -1.97 3.88
CA PHE A 3 16.83 -0.58 3.44
C PHE A 3 17.50 0.34 4.47
N PRO A 4 18.34 1.30 4.02
CA PRO A 4 18.99 2.21 4.94
C PRO A 4 17.98 3.21 5.49
N THR A 5 18.23 3.73 6.70
CA THR A 5 17.31 4.63 7.40
C THR A 5 17.16 6.00 6.75
N ASN A 6 18.05 6.38 5.83
CA ASN A 6 17.94 7.59 5.03
C ASN A 6 17.07 7.43 3.78
N LEU A 7 16.62 6.22 3.44
CA LEU A 7 15.69 6.01 2.34
C LEU A 7 14.27 6.35 2.81
N HIS A 8 13.65 7.33 2.16
CA HIS A 8 12.32 7.83 2.52
C HIS A 8 11.27 6.69 2.61
N PRO A 9 10.36 6.68 3.60
CA PRO A 9 9.40 5.60 3.80
C PRO A 9 8.54 5.31 2.57
N MET A 10 8.11 6.33 1.81
CA MET A 10 7.38 6.13 0.55
C MET A 10 8.20 5.40 -0.52
N SER A 11 9.52 5.65 -0.58
CA SER A 11 10.41 4.95 -1.51
C SER A 11 10.60 3.49 -1.11
N GLN A 12 10.73 3.20 0.20
CA GLN A 12 10.75 1.82 0.71
C GLN A 12 9.45 1.09 0.39
N PHE A 13 8.31 1.78 0.56
CA PHE A 13 6.98 1.22 0.34
C PHE A 13 6.77 0.86 -1.13
N SER A 14 7.02 1.81 -2.04
CA SER A 14 6.91 1.59 -3.47
C SER A 14 7.83 0.46 -3.95
N ALA A 15 9.11 0.48 -3.56
CA ALA A 15 10.06 -0.55 -3.96
C ALA A 15 9.67 -1.96 -3.47
N ALA A 16 9.15 -2.07 -2.25
CA ALA A 16 8.65 -3.34 -1.72
C ALA A 16 7.42 -3.85 -2.49
N ILE A 17 6.47 -2.95 -2.83
CA ILE A 17 5.29 -3.31 -3.62
C ILE A 17 5.70 -3.76 -5.03
N THR A 18 6.63 -3.04 -5.69
CA THR A 18 7.17 -3.45 -7.00
C THR A 18 7.79 -4.85 -6.92
N ALA A 19 8.55 -5.14 -5.86
CA ALA A 19 9.17 -6.46 -5.67
C ALA A 19 8.13 -7.58 -5.49
N LEU A 20 6.98 -7.29 -4.87
CA LEU A 20 5.89 -8.27 -4.69
C LEU A 20 5.16 -8.63 -5.98
N ASN A 21 5.41 -7.96 -7.11
CA ASN A 21 4.84 -8.38 -8.38
C ASN A 21 5.28 -9.80 -8.80
N SER A 22 6.34 -10.34 -8.19
CA SER A 22 6.72 -11.75 -8.33
C SER A 22 5.60 -12.73 -7.92
N GLU A 23 4.64 -12.26 -7.13
CA GLU A 23 3.47 -13.02 -6.68
C GLU A 23 2.23 -12.79 -7.56
N SER A 24 2.32 -11.97 -8.61
CA SER A 24 1.17 -11.63 -9.46
C SER A 24 0.65 -12.84 -10.23
N SER A 25 -0.60 -13.22 -9.92
CA SER A 25 -1.35 -14.21 -10.69
C SER A 25 -1.83 -13.65 -12.01
N PHE A 26 -2.10 -12.34 -12.11
CA PHE A 26 -2.46 -11.68 -13.36
C PHE A 26 -1.31 -11.75 -14.38
N ALA A 27 -0.09 -11.38 -13.98
CA ALA A 27 1.08 -11.41 -14.85
C ALA A 27 1.34 -12.82 -15.39
N ARG A 28 1.25 -13.84 -14.52
CA ARG A 28 1.39 -15.25 -14.92
C ARG A 28 0.29 -15.69 -15.88
N ALA A 29 -0.99 -15.47 -15.55
CA ALA A 29 -2.11 -15.88 -16.39
C ALA A 29 -2.10 -15.17 -17.76
N TYR A 30 -1.70 -13.89 -17.80
CA TYR A 30 -1.52 -13.16 -19.05
C TYR A 30 -0.45 -13.81 -19.93
N SER A 31 0.70 -14.16 -19.35
CA SER A 31 1.79 -14.82 -20.08
C SER A 31 1.40 -16.21 -20.62
N GLU A 32 0.49 -16.91 -19.93
CA GLU A 32 -0.05 -18.21 -20.33
C GLU A 32 -1.19 -18.09 -21.37
N GLY A 33 -1.59 -16.88 -21.75
CA GLY A 33 -2.55 -16.63 -22.82
C GLY A 33 -4.01 -16.65 -22.38
N VAL A 34 -4.31 -16.25 -21.14
CA VAL A 34 -5.69 -16.15 -20.65
C VAL A 34 -6.55 -15.24 -21.54
N HIS A 35 -7.83 -15.62 -21.73
CA HIS A 35 -8.75 -14.87 -22.56
C HIS A 35 -9.09 -13.49 -21.95
N LYS A 36 -9.18 -12.44 -22.78
CA LYS A 36 -9.42 -11.05 -22.36
C LYS A 36 -10.62 -10.88 -21.42
N SER A 37 -11.72 -11.61 -21.63
CA SER A 37 -12.91 -11.53 -20.76
C SER A 37 -12.68 -12.02 -19.33
N LYS A 38 -11.54 -12.64 -19.05
CA LYS A 38 -11.15 -13.23 -17.76
C LYS A 38 -10.06 -12.43 -17.04
N TYR A 39 -9.54 -11.36 -17.64
CA TYR A 39 -8.51 -10.51 -17.04
C TYR A 39 -8.89 -9.99 -15.66
N TRP A 40 -10.16 -9.61 -15.47
CA TRP A 40 -10.66 -9.07 -14.21
C TRP A 40 -10.58 -10.08 -13.06
N GLU A 41 -10.65 -11.39 -13.33
CA GLU A 41 -10.61 -12.42 -12.28
C GLU A 41 -9.23 -12.40 -11.59
N PHE A 42 -8.16 -12.39 -12.39
CA PHE A 42 -6.80 -12.37 -11.85
C PHE A 42 -6.39 -11.00 -11.33
N ALA A 43 -6.89 -9.91 -11.95
CA ALA A 43 -6.68 -8.57 -11.42
C ALA A 43 -7.39 -8.37 -10.07
N TYR A 44 -8.56 -8.99 -9.88
CA TYR A 44 -9.28 -9.01 -8.61
C TYR A 44 -8.46 -9.74 -7.53
N GLU A 45 -8.00 -10.96 -7.80
CA GLU A 45 -7.18 -11.73 -6.85
C GLU A 45 -5.91 -10.95 -6.44
N ASP A 46 -5.16 -10.42 -7.41
CA ASP A 46 -3.95 -9.64 -7.13
C ASP A 46 -4.26 -8.35 -6.34
N SER A 47 -5.41 -7.71 -6.58
CA SER A 47 -5.82 -6.51 -5.83
C SER A 47 -6.18 -6.85 -4.38
N MET A 48 -6.89 -7.96 -4.16
CA MET A 48 -7.24 -8.44 -2.82
C MET A 48 -6.00 -8.84 -2.02
N ASP A 49 -5.09 -9.59 -2.65
CA ASP A 49 -3.80 -9.98 -2.09
C ASP A 49 -2.96 -8.76 -1.74
N LEU A 50 -2.87 -7.78 -2.64
CA LEU A 50 -2.15 -6.54 -2.40
C LEU A 50 -2.72 -5.81 -1.18
N ILE A 51 -4.03 -5.55 -1.14
CA ILE A 51 -4.70 -4.89 0.01
C ILE A 51 -4.41 -5.61 1.32
N ALA A 52 -4.41 -6.96 1.33
CA ALA A 52 -4.09 -7.75 2.52
C ALA A 52 -2.62 -7.57 2.97
N LYS A 53 -1.68 -7.43 2.03
CA LYS A 53 -0.23 -7.32 2.31
C LYS A 53 0.21 -5.89 2.68
N LEU A 54 -0.50 -4.84 2.24
CA LEU A 54 -0.11 -3.44 2.47
C LEU A 54 0.17 -3.10 3.95
N PRO A 55 -0.66 -3.49 4.94
CA PRO A 55 -0.39 -3.21 6.34
C PRO A 55 0.90 -3.84 6.86
N CYS A 56 1.22 -5.07 6.43
CA CYS A 56 2.43 -5.77 6.84
C CYS A 56 3.68 -5.01 6.35
N ILE A 57 3.68 -4.57 5.08
CA ILE A 57 4.79 -3.81 4.50
C ILE A 57 4.93 -2.46 5.20
N ALA A 58 3.83 -1.71 5.33
CA ALA A 58 3.81 -0.39 5.95
C ALA A 58 4.26 -0.44 7.42
N ALA A 59 3.76 -1.41 8.19
CA ALA A 59 4.17 -1.59 9.57
C ALA A 59 5.64 -2.01 9.70
N LYS A 60 6.15 -2.85 8.78
CA LYS A 60 7.56 -3.23 8.77
C LYS A 60 8.47 -2.03 8.50
N ILE A 61 8.10 -1.17 7.56
CA ILE A 61 8.80 0.09 7.31
C ILE A 61 8.77 0.98 8.55
N TYR A 62 7.59 1.15 9.16
CA TYR A 62 7.43 1.95 10.38
C TYR A 62 8.32 1.46 11.52
N ARG A 63 8.32 0.15 11.79
CA ARG A 63 9.15 -0.42 12.87
C ARG A 63 10.64 -0.39 12.58
N ASN A 64 11.04 -0.63 11.33
CA ASN A 64 12.44 -0.53 10.93
C ASN A 64 12.98 0.89 11.09
N LEU A 65 12.19 1.92 10.74
CA LEU A 65 12.62 3.32 10.84
C LEU A 65 12.50 3.90 12.25
N TYR A 66 11.46 3.55 12.99
CA TYR A 66 11.05 4.29 14.20
C TYR A 66 10.89 3.43 15.46
N ARG A 67 11.16 2.11 15.38
CA ARG A 67 11.08 1.17 16.51
C ARG A 67 12.21 0.13 16.45
N GLU A 68 13.39 0.57 16.03
CA GLU A 68 14.65 -0.20 16.08
C GLU A 68 14.59 -1.57 15.38
N GLY A 69 13.75 -1.70 14.34
CA GLY A 69 13.61 -2.96 13.60
C GLY A 69 12.85 -4.05 14.35
N SER A 70 12.12 -3.72 15.41
CA SER A 70 11.31 -4.69 16.16
C SER A 70 10.30 -5.43 15.27
N SER A 71 9.96 -6.66 15.65
CA SER A 71 9.03 -7.50 14.89
C SER A 71 7.63 -6.87 14.82
N ILE A 72 6.93 -7.04 13.69
CA ILE A 72 5.54 -6.61 13.52
C ILE A 72 4.53 -7.58 14.19
N GLY A 73 4.98 -8.74 14.67
CA GLY A 73 4.09 -9.76 15.23
C GLY A 73 3.40 -10.60 14.16
N ALA A 74 2.27 -11.20 14.52
CA ALA A 74 1.47 -12.06 13.65
C ALA A 74 0.09 -11.44 13.37
N ILE A 75 -0.52 -11.81 12.25
CA ILE A 75 -1.90 -11.47 11.93
C ILE A 75 -2.85 -12.32 12.78
N ASP A 76 -3.87 -11.70 13.35
CA ASP A 76 -4.99 -12.37 13.99
C ASP A 76 -6.19 -12.38 13.03
N SER A 77 -6.63 -13.58 12.64
CA SER A 77 -7.74 -13.79 11.71
C SER A 77 -9.11 -13.36 12.28
N ASN A 78 -9.20 -13.07 13.57
CA ASN A 78 -10.44 -12.59 14.21
C ASN A 78 -10.54 -11.06 14.24
N LEU A 79 -9.47 -10.35 13.85
CA LEU A 79 -9.43 -8.89 13.86
C LEU A 79 -9.65 -8.32 12.46
N ASP A 80 -10.25 -7.13 12.39
CA ASP A 80 -10.37 -6.40 11.13
C ASP A 80 -9.02 -5.84 10.66
N TRP A 81 -9.00 -5.38 9.42
CA TRP A 81 -7.81 -4.89 8.72
C TRP A 81 -7.09 -3.77 9.49
N SER A 82 -7.84 -2.80 10.00
CA SER A 82 -7.27 -1.63 10.69
C SER A 82 -6.71 -2.01 12.06
N HIS A 83 -7.36 -2.94 12.76
CA HIS A 83 -6.90 -3.40 14.06
C HIS A 83 -5.62 -4.26 13.93
N ASN A 84 -5.57 -5.17 12.96
CA ASN A 84 -4.31 -5.85 12.64
C ASN A 84 -3.20 -4.85 12.29
N PHE A 85 -3.51 -3.80 11.53
CA PHE A 85 -2.52 -2.78 11.17
C PHE A 85 -1.98 -2.02 12.38
N THR A 86 -2.86 -1.52 13.27
CA THR A 86 -2.44 -0.81 14.49
C THR A 86 -1.64 -1.69 15.45
N ASN A 87 -2.01 -2.97 15.61
CA ASN A 87 -1.22 -3.94 16.37
C ASN A 87 0.18 -4.11 15.77
N MET A 88 0.27 -4.27 14.45
CA MET A 88 1.56 -4.38 13.76
C MET A 88 2.40 -3.10 13.86
N LEU A 89 1.79 -1.92 13.92
CA LEU A 89 2.49 -0.65 14.21
C LEU A 89 2.99 -0.54 15.65
N GLY A 90 2.45 -1.36 16.57
CA GLY A 90 2.80 -1.37 17.99
C GLY A 90 1.94 -0.45 18.85
N TYR A 91 0.74 -0.13 18.40
CA TYR A 91 -0.24 0.66 19.15
C TYR A 91 -1.33 -0.24 19.71
N SER A 92 -1.72 0.01 20.97
CA SER A 92 -2.75 -0.77 21.67
C SER A 92 -3.91 0.09 22.20
N ASP A 93 -3.92 1.39 21.91
CA ASP A 93 -5.01 2.28 22.29
C ASP A 93 -6.21 2.04 21.37
N ALA A 94 -7.36 1.68 21.94
CA ALA A 94 -8.58 1.43 21.20
C ALA A 94 -9.06 2.66 20.40
N GLN A 95 -8.85 3.88 20.91
CA GLN A 95 -9.22 5.10 20.18
C GLN A 95 -8.29 5.35 19.00
N PHE A 96 -7.03 4.91 19.06
CA PHE A 96 -6.14 4.95 17.90
C PHE A 96 -6.57 3.96 16.81
N THR A 97 -7.11 2.80 17.20
CA THR A 97 -7.72 1.85 16.24
C THR A 97 -8.96 2.44 15.58
N GLU A 98 -9.84 3.11 16.32
CA GLU A 98 -10.99 3.82 15.76
C GLU A 98 -10.57 4.96 14.82
N LEU A 99 -9.55 5.74 15.21
CA LEU A 99 -8.95 6.75 14.35
C LEU A 99 -8.44 6.14 13.05
N MET A 100 -7.73 5.01 13.12
CA MET A 100 -7.18 4.34 11.95
C MET A 100 -8.31 3.86 11.01
N ARG A 101 -9.36 3.23 11.55
CA ARG A 101 -10.55 2.82 10.78
C ARG A 101 -11.17 3.99 10.02
N LEU A 102 -11.39 5.12 10.71
CA LEU A 102 -11.94 6.32 10.09
C LEU A 102 -10.97 6.90 9.03
N TYR A 103 -9.69 7.06 9.37
CA TYR A 103 -8.67 7.64 8.50
C TYR A 103 -8.58 6.89 7.17
N LEU A 104 -8.49 5.56 7.23
CA LEU A 104 -8.39 4.72 6.04
C LEU A 104 -9.65 4.78 5.18
N THR A 105 -10.82 4.92 5.82
CA THR A 105 -12.10 5.01 5.12
C THR A 105 -12.23 6.33 4.36
N ILE A 106 -11.96 7.46 5.01
CA ILE A 106 -12.19 8.79 4.41
C ILE A 106 -11.13 9.19 3.36
N HIS A 107 -9.95 8.57 3.38
CA HIS A 107 -8.90 8.79 2.38
C HIS A 107 -8.88 7.71 1.28
N SER A 108 -9.91 6.85 1.23
CA SER A 108 -9.92 5.69 0.33
C SER A 108 -9.99 6.06 -1.15
N ASP A 109 -10.75 7.09 -1.51
CA ASP A 109 -10.87 7.55 -2.90
C ASP A 109 -11.27 9.04 -2.98
N HIS A 110 -10.83 9.71 -4.05
CA HIS A 110 -11.22 11.07 -4.38
C HIS A 110 -11.13 11.31 -5.89
N GLU A 111 -11.99 10.63 -6.64
CA GLU A 111 -12.06 10.64 -8.11
C GLU A 111 -10.77 10.13 -8.79
N GLY A 112 -10.74 10.17 -10.12
CA GLY A 112 -9.60 9.69 -10.94
C GLY A 112 -8.61 10.77 -11.40
N GLY A 113 -8.87 12.05 -11.11
CA GLY A 113 -8.07 13.17 -11.61
C GLY A 113 -6.79 13.43 -10.82
N ASN A 114 -6.73 12.98 -9.56
CA ASN A 114 -5.54 13.14 -8.72
C ASN A 114 -4.39 12.25 -9.22
N VAL A 115 -3.15 12.67 -8.94
CA VAL A 115 -1.94 12.07 -9.55
C VAL A 115 -1.81 10.58 -9.24
N SER A 116 -2.10 10.15 -8.00
CA SER A 116 -2.00 8.73 -7.63
C SER A 116 -3.05 7.87 -8.34
N ALA A 117 -4.32 8.29 -8.34
CA ALA A 117 -5.40 7.55 -8.98
C ALA A 117 -5.20 7.47 -10.51
N HIS A 118 -4.86 8.60 -11.14
CA HIS A 118 -4.57 8.64 -12.57
C HIS A 118 -3.37 7.74 -12.91
N THR A 119 -2.28 7.80 -12.14
CA THR A 119 -1.09 6.98 -12.42
C THR A 119 -1.40 5.49 -12.34
N SER A 120 -2.16 5.05 -11.33
CA SER A 120 -2.64 3.67 -11.23
C SER A 120 -3.43 3.27 -12.49
N HIS A 121 -4.39 4.11 -12.89
CA HIS A 121 -5.21 3.88 -14.07
C HIS A 121 -4.39 3.81 -15.36
N LEU A 122 -3.46 4.75 -15.55
CA LEU A 122 -2.61 4.84 -16.73
C LEU A 122 -1.69 3.62 -16.87
N VAL A 123 -1.01 3.22 -15.81
CA VAL A 123 -0.11 2.06 -15.82
C VAL A 123 -0.91 0.76 -16.00
N GLY A 124 -2.05 0.63 -15.31
CA GLY A 124 -2.96 -0.51 -15.48
C GLY A 124 -3.54 -0.62 -16.89
N SER A 125 -3.74 0.50 -17.60
CA SER A 125 -4.24 0.50 -18.98
C SER A 125 -3.30 -0.19 -19.98
N ALA A 126 -2.00 -0.27 -19.65
CA ALA A 126 -1.01 -1.05 -20.40
C ALA A 126 -1.00 -2.54 -20.01
N LEU A 127 -1.98 -3.00 -19.23
CA LEU A 127 -2.08 -4.35 -18.68
C LEU A 127 -0.92 -4.71 -17.74
N SER A 128 -0.36 -3.72 -17.05
CA SER A 128 0.48 -3.99 -15.88
C SER A 128 -0.38 -4.53 -14.75
N ASP A 129 0.15 -5.48 -13.97
CA ASP A 129 -0.55 -6.05 -12.83
C ASP A 129 -0.83 -5.01 -11.72
N PRO A 130 -1.73 -5.30 -10.76
CA PRO A 130 -2.07 -4.38 -9.68
C PRO A 130 -0.88 -3.93 -8.82
N TYR A 131 0.14 -4.77 -8.60
CA TYR A 131 1.33 -4.40 -7.81
C TYR A 131 2.13 -3.31 -8.52
N LEU A 132 2.43 -3.49 -9.80
CA LEU A 132 3.15 -2.50 -10.60
C LEU A 132 2.37 -1.19 -10.71
N SER A 133 1.07 -1.26 -10.99
CA SER A 133 0.19 -0.09 -11.10
C SER A 133 0.12 0.71 -9.80
N PHE A 134 -0.02 0.03 -8.65
CA PHE A 134 -0.07 0.67 -7.34
C PHE A 134 1.30 1.23 -6.92
N SER A 135 2.41 0.54 -7.20
CA SER A 135 3.76 1.07 -6.90
C SER A 135 4.05 2.37 -7.65
N ALA A 136 3.67 2.45 -8.93
CA ALA A 136 3.77 3.68 -9.70
C ALA A 136 2.90 4.80 -9.11
N ALA A 137 1.67 4.48 -8.68
CA ALA A 137 0.80 5.42 -7.99
C ALA A 137 1.41 5.96 -6.69
N MET A 138 2.12 5.13 -5.91
CA MET A 138 2.83 5.56 -4.71
C MET A 138 4.00 6.51 -5.02
N ASN A 139 4.66 6.35 -6.16
CA ASN A 139 5.68 7.32 -6.60
C ASN A 139 5.06 8.68 -6.93
N GLY A 140 3.89 8.68 -7.57
CA GLY A 140 3.11 9.91 -7.79
C GLY A 140 2.63 10.55 -6.48
N LEU A 141 2.15 9.73 -5.54
CA LEU A 141 1.70 10.17 -4.21
C LEU A 141 2.83 10.78 -3.39
N ALA A 142 4.06 10.30 -3.54
CA ALA A 142 5.23 10.86 -2.87
C ALA A 142 5.63 12.26 -3.39
N GLY A 143 5.04 12.73 -4.48
CA GLY A 143 5.25 14.08 -5.00
C GLY A 143 4.80 15.15 -3.99
N PRO A 144 5.60 16.21 -3.75
CA PRO A 144 5.26 17.25 -2.77
C PRO A 144 3.90 17.92 -3.00
N LEU A 145 3.48 18.05 -4.26
CA LEU A 145 2.21 18.67 -4.64
C LEU A 145 0.98 17.74 -4.46
N HIS A 146 1.17 16.54 -3.93
CA HIS A 146 0.08 15.57 -3.72
C HIS A 146 0.05 15.05 -2.28
N GLY A 147 1.12 14.44 -1.79
CA GLY A 147 1.10 13.66 -0.54
C GLY A 147 1.59 14.37 0.73
N LEU A 148 1.91 15.67 0.70
CA LEU A 148 2.53 16.36 1.84
C LEU A 148 1.62 17.31 2.62
N ALA A 149 0.39 17.55 2.15
CA ALA A 149 -0.50 18.54 2.76
C ALA A 149 -0.75 18.30 4.27
N ASN A 150 -0.85 17.03 4.69
CA ASN A 150 -1.01 16.70 6.12
C ASN A 150 0.21 17.15 6.94
N GLN A 151 1.41 16.82 6.49
CA GLN A 151 2.65 17.18 7.17
C GLN A 151 2.84 18.71 7.19
N GLU A 152 2.54 19.40 6.09
CA GLU A 152 2.66 20.85 6.00
C GLU A 152 1.73 21.57 6.98
N VAL A 153 0.47 21.12 7.11
CA VAL A 153 -0.47 21.66 8.11
C VAL A 153 0.04 21.41 9.53
N LEU A 154 0.54 20.20 9.82
CA LEU A 154 1.04 19.87 11.15
C LEU A 154 2.30 20.67 11.54
N VAL A 155 3.18 20.97 10.59
CA VAL A 155 4.37 21.82 10.81
C VAL A 155 3.98 23.28 11.05
N TRP A 156 2.86 23.73 10.47
CA TRP A 156 2.38 25.10 10.61
C TRP A 156 1.72 25.39 11.97
N LEU A 157 1.08 24.40 12.60
CA LEU A 157 0.41 24.49 13.91
C LEU A 157 1.40 24.66 15.08
#